data_AF-F0G3A7-F1
#
_entry.id   AF-F0G3A7-F1
#
_cell.length_a   1.000
_cell.length_b   1.000
_cell.length_c   1.000
_cell.angle_alpha   90.00
_cell.angle_beta   90.00
_cell.angle_gamma   90.00
#
_symmetry.space_group_name_H-M   'P 1'
#
loop_
_entity.id
_entity.type
_entity.pdbx_description
1 polymer ?
#
loop_
_entity_poly.entity_id
_entity_poly.type
_entity_poly.pdbx_seq_one_letter_code
_entity_poly.pdbx_strand_id
1 'polypeptide(L)' 'MTALDQAPVTAALTRAADLVASPWKNGGGVTREIAAFPPGAALDAFAWRVSVADVGAAGPFSRFDGI' A
#
# COMPACT_ATOMS: atom_id res chain seq x y z
N MET A 1 -4.41 7.37 -38.89
CA MET A 1 -3.45 7.51 -37.77
C MET A 1 -4.03 8.55 -36.83
N THR A 2 -5.02 8.14 -36.05
CA THR A 2 -5.78 9.04 -35.15
C THR A 2 -4.98 9.16 -33.88
N ALA A 3 -4.58 10.40 -33.53
CA ALA A 3 -3.96 10.69 -32.25
C ALA A 3 -4.92 10.20 -31.15
N LEU A 4 -4.50 9.19 -30.38
CA LEU A 4 -5.20 8.82 -29.17
C LEU A 4 -5.07 10.00 -28.21
N ASP A 5 -6.20 10.66 -27.99
CA ASP A 5 -6.45 11.65 -26.95
C ASP A 5 -5.82 11.15 -25.64
N GLN A 6 -4.69 11.73 -25.26
CA GLN A 6 -4.07 11.45 -23.97
C GLN A 6 -4.86 12.28 -22.96
N ALA A 7 -5.90 11.67 -22.37
CA ALA A 7 -6.55 12.24 -21.21
C ALA A 7 -5.47 12.63 -20.18
N PRO A 8 -5.55 13.80 -19.54
CA PRO A 8 -4.51 14.25 -18.64
C PRO A 8 -4.32 13.23 -17.51
N VAL A 9 -3.09 12.74 -17.37
CA VAL A 9 -2.73 11.87 -16.25
C VAL A 9 -2.67 12.75 -15.01
N THR A 10 -3.62 12.56 -14.10
CA THR A 10 -3.53 13.14 -12.76
C THR A 10 -2.51 12.35 -11.96
N ALA A 11 -1.40 13.00 -11.61
CA ALA A 11 -0.39 12.44 -10.71
C ALA A 11 -0.56 13.01 -9.30
N ALA A 12 -0.35 12.17 -8.30
CA ALA A 12 -0.29 12.56 -6.89
C ALA A 12 1.09 12.22 -6.32
N LEU A 13 1.62 13.09 -5.46
CA LEU A 13 2.86 12.88 -4.73
C LEU A 13 2.56 12.58 -3.27
N THR A 14 2.91 11.39 -2.81
CA THR A 14 2.87 11.02 -1.39
C THR A 14 4.29 11.03 -0.83
N ARG A 15 4.56 11.85 0.18
CA ARG A 15 5.89 11.90 0.81
C ARG A 15 6.01 10.83 1.89
N ALA A 16 7.15 10.15 1.92
CA ALA A 16 7.44 9.13 2.93
C ALA A 16 7.32 9.66 4.37
N ALA A 17 7.69 10.92 4.61
CA ALA A 17 7.62 11.56 5.92
C ALA A 17 6.19 11.72 6.47
N ASP A 18 5.18 11.72 5.59
CA ASP A 18 3.78 11.90 5.96
C ASP A 18 3.09 10.55 6.26
N LEU A 19 3.78 9.42 6.05
CA LEU A 19 3.19 8.09 6.23
C LEU A 19 3.21 7.64 7.69
N VAL A 20 2.06 7.20 8.18
CA VAL A 20 1.90 6.69 9.54
C VAL A 20 2.40 5.24 9.63
N ALA A 21 3.30 4.98 10.57
CA ALA A 21 3.77 3.62 10.86
C ALA A 21 2.73 2.85 11.67
N SER A 22 2.36 1.67 11.19
CA SER A 22 1.49 0.71 11.86
C SER A 22 2.31 -0.52 12.30
N PRO A 23 2.54 -0.72 13.61
CA PRO A 23 3.24 -1.89 14.10
C PRO A 23 2.53 -3.20 13.77
N TRP A 24 3.31 -4.23 13.43
CA TRP A 24 2.76 -5.56 13.21
C TRP A 24 2.32 -6.19 14.52
N LYS A 25 1.26 -7.01 14.46
CA LYS A 25 0.74 -7.73 15.64
C LYS A 25 1.78 -8.63 16.32
N ASN A 26 2.72 -9.16 15.55
CA ASN A 26 3.80 -10.02 16.07
C ASN A 26 5.03 -9.24 16.57
N GLY A 27 5.02 -7.90 16.50
CA GLY A 27 6.12 -7.04 16.91
C GLY A 27 7.36 -7.09 16.01
N GLY A 28 7.34 -7.85 14.92
CA GLY A 28 8.50 -8.08 14.05
C GLY A 28 8.81 -6.96 13.06
N GLY A 29 8.04 -5.87 13.05
CA GLY A 29 8.19 -4.81 12.07
C GLY A 29 7.06 -3.77 12.11
N VAL A 30 7.09 -2.89 11.11
CA VAL A 30 6.06 -1.86 10.89
C VAL A 30 5.70 -1.79 9.41
N THR A 31 4.46 -1.42 9.10
CA THR A 31 4.00 -1.08 7.75
C THR A 31 3.58 0.38 7.68
N ARG A 32 3.94 1.07 6.60
CA ARG A 32 3.47 2.40 6.25
C ARG A 32 2.70 2.31 4.94
N GLU A 33 1.40 2.54 4.99
CA GLU A 33 0.54 2.48 3.79
C GLU A 33 0.74 3.73 2.93
N ILE A 34 0.91 3.55 1.62
CA ILE A 34 1.01 4.65 0.65
C ILE A 34 -0.37 4.93 0.04
N ALA A 35 -1.05 3.88 -0.42
CA ALA A 35 -2.38 3.97 -1.01
C ALA A 35 -3.04 2.59 -1.09
N ALA A 36 -4.37 2.58 -1.13
CA ALA A 36 -5.18 1.42 -1.43
C ALA A 36 -6.44 1.82 -2.20
N PHE A 37 -7.04 0.86 -2.90
CA PHE A 37 -8.35 1.04 -3.50
C PHE A 37 -9.32 -0.08 -3.10
N PRO A 38 -10.57 0.26 -2.70
CA PRO A 38 -11.04 1.63 -2.44
C PRO A 38 -10.28 2.29 -1.26
N PRO A 39 -10.22 3.63 -1.19
CA PRO A 39 -9.58 4.32 -0.06
C PRO A 39 -10.19 3.86 1.27
N GLY A 40 -9.33 3.48 2.22
CA GLY A 40 -9.76 2.99 3.54
C GLY A 40 -10.27 1.55 3.57
N ALA A 41 -10.08 0.77 2.49
CA ALA A 41 -10.40 -0.66 2.49
C ALA A 41 -9.66 -1.42 3.61
N ALA A 42 -10.34 -2.42 4.17
CA ALA A 42 -9.71 -3.37 5.10
C ALA A 42 -8.69 -4.27 4.37
N LEU A 43 -7.84 -4.95 5.14
CA LEU A 43 -6.76 -5.81 4.62
C LEU A 43 -7.25 -7.04 3.82
N ASP A 44 -8.54 -7.37 3.91
CA ASP A 44 -9.21 -8.46 3.20
C ASP A 44 -10.19 -7.96 2.13
N ALA A 45 -10.28 -6.64 1.92
CA ALA A 45 -11.29 -6.02 1.06
C ALA A 45 -10.70 -5.05 0.02
N PHE A 46 -9.38 -4.86 -0.01
CA PHE A 46 -8.73 -4.02 -1.03
C PHE A 46 -8.66 -4.76 -2.37
N ALA A 47 -8.83 -4.02 -3.47
CA ALA A 47 -8.53 -4.50 -4.82
C ALA A 47 -7.02 -4.39 -5.12
N TRP A 48 -6.38 -3.33 -4.62
CA TRP A 48 -4.93 -3.20 -4.62
C TRP A 48 -4.48 -2.35 -3.43
N ARG A 49 -3.23 -2.56 -3.01
CA ARG A 49 -2.60 -1.83 -1.90
C ARG A 49 -1.10 -1.69 -2.14
N VAL A 50 -0.58 -0.50 -1.90
CA VAL A 50 0.86 -0.19 -1.97
C VAL A 50 1.30 0.29 -0.60
N SER A 51 2.37 -0.30 -0.08
CA SER A 51 2.92 0.03 1.25
C SER A 51 4.41 -0.23 1.33
N VAL A 52 5.07 0.35 2.34
CA VAL A 52 6.46 0.08 2.71
C VAL A 52 6.49 -0.69 4.02
N ALA A 53 7.33 -1.73 4.08
CA ALA A 53 7.50 -2.58 5.25
C ALA A 53 8.94 -2.50 5.77
N ASP A 54 9.11 -2.18 7.05
CA ASP A 54 10.39 -2.37 7.75
C ASP A 54 10.31 -3.71 8.48
N VAL A 55 11.19 -4.65 8.10
CA VAL A 55 11.30 -5.98 8.72
C VAL A 55 12.39 -5.92 9.80
N GLY A 56 11.99 -5.90 11.07
CA GLY A 56 12.92 -5.80 12.20
C GLY A 56 13.39 -7.17 12.73
N ALA A 57 12.60 -8.22 12.52
CA ALA A 57 12.94 -9.58 12.93
C ALA A 57 12.49 -10.61 11.87
N ALA A 58 13.23 -11.70 11.76
CA ALA A 58 12.83 -12.82 10.90
C ALA A 58 11.54 -13.47 11.42
N GLY A 59 10.65 -13.83 10.50
CA GLY A 59 9.38 -14.47 10.80
C GLY A 59 8.52 -14.59 9.55
N PRO A 60 7.40 -15.32 9.63
CA PRO A 60 6.48 -15.44 8.50
C PRO A 60 5.77 -14.11 8.23
N PHE A 61 5.49 -13.83 6.96
CA PHE A 61 4.56 -12.78 6.56
C PHE A 61 3.10 -13.24 6.67
N SER A 62 2.20 -12.28 6.82
CA SER A 62 0.76 -12.52 6.77
C SER A 62 0.37 -13.08 5.40
N ARG A 63 -0.61 -13.99 5.41
CA ARG A 63 -1.31 -14.42 4.20
C ARG A 63 -2.44 -13.43 3.92
N PHE A 64 -2.65 -13.11 2.65
CA PHE A 64 -3.78 -12.34 2.16
C PHE A 64 -4.51 -13.24 1.17
N ASP A 65 -5.57 -13.90 1.61
CA ASP A 65 -6.25 -14.90 0.79
C ASP A 65 -6.93 -14.24 -0.41
N GLY A 66 -6.74 -14.83 -1.60
CA GLY A 66 -7.33 -14.32 -2.85
C GLY A 66 -6.62 -13.11 -3.47
N ILE A 67 -5.52 -12.66 -2.87
CA ILE A 67 -4.56 -11.72 -3.47
C ILE A 67 -3.44 -12.50 -4.16
#